data_AF-A0A8X7E3V8-F1
#
_entry.id   AF-A0A8X7E3V8-F1
#
_cell.length_a   1.000
_cell.length_b   1.000
_cell.length_c   1.000
_cell.angle_alpha   90.00
_cell.angle_beta   90.00
_cell.angle_gamma   90.00
#
_symmetry.space_group_name_H-M   'P 1'
#
loop_
_entity.id
_entity.type
_entity.pdbx_description
1 polymer ?
#
loop_
_entity_poly.entity_id
_entity_poly.type
_entity_poly.pdbx_seq_one_letter_code
_entity_poly.pdbx_strand_id
1 'polypeptide(L)'
;MPEELNPFKIAQEQFDKAAEMMKLEPAARAILREPMRVLEVLIPVRMDDGTVKVFKGFRVQHNDARGPTKGGIRFHPAETLDTVKALAMWMTWKTAIVNLPYGGAKGGIICNPKEMSERELEALSRGYIRAIGRFIGPEKDIPAPDVYTNPQIMAWMMDEYSKLVGYNAFGVITGKPIEVGGSLGRIDATSRGGMYVLEAVAAKLGIDLSKSTFAIQGYGNAGYYAAKLAKELF
;
A
#
# COMPACT_ATOMS: atom_id res chain seq x y z
N MET A 1 23.28 -4.12 -21.05
CA MET A 1 22.75 -3.62 -19.76
C MET A 1 21.47 -4.37 -19.50
N PRO A 2 21.26 -4.98 -18.31
CA PRO A 2 19.98 -5.59 -18.02
C PRO A 2 18.90 -4.49 -18.10
N GLU A 3 17.83 -4.78 -18.83
CA GLU A 3 16.70 -3.88 -19.04
C GLU A 3 16.15 -3.51 -17.66
N GLU A 4 16.19 -2.22 -17.31
CA GLU A 4 15.67 -1.76 -16.03
C GLU A 4 14.14 -1.87 -16.10
N LEU A 5 13.61 -2.96 -15.53
CA LEU A 5 12.18 -3.28 -15.55
C LEU A 5 11.41 -2.16 -14.85
N ASN A 6 10.67 -1.36 -15.63
CA ASN A 6 9.82 -0.31 -15.11
C ASN A 6 8.48 -0.90 -14.62
N PRO A 7 8.17 -0.85 -13.31
CA PRO A 7 6.96 -1.48 -12.79
C PRO A 7 5.66 -0.92 -13.38
N PHE A 8 5.64 0.37 -13.74
CA PHE A 8 4.44 0.99 -14.30
C PHE A 8 4.15 0.51 -15.71
N LYS A 9 5.19 0.39 -16.55
CA LYS A 9 5.03 -0.21 -17.90
C LYS A 9 4.50 -1.64 -17.82
N ILE A 10 5.02 -2.44 -16.89
CA ILE A 10 4.54 -3.81 -16.64
C ILE A 10 3.06 -3.80 -16.24
N ALA A 11 2.65 -2.92 -15.33
CA ALA A 11 1.26 -2.81 -14.91
C ALA A 11 0.34 -2.40 -16.07
N GLN A 12 0.80 -1.48 -16.92
CA GLN A 12 0.07 -1.06 -18.13
C GLN A 12 -0.06 -2.21 -19.14
N GLU A 13 1.00 -2.97 -19.40
CA GLU A 13 0.95 -4.14 -20.30
C GLU A 13 0.00 -5.22 -19.80
N GLN A 14 -0.05 -5.47 -18.49
CA GLN A 14 -1.02 -6.38 -17.87
C GLN A 14 -2.45 -5.88 -18.05
N PHE A 15 -2.67 -4.58 -17.85
CA PHE A 15 -3.97 -3.95 -18.09
C PHE A 15 -4.37 -4.04 -19.57
N ASP A 16 -3.47 -3.70 -20.49
CA ASP A 16 -3.72 -3.70 -21.94
C ASP A 16 -4.16 -5.10 -22.43
N LYS A 17 -3.54 -6.17 -21.90
CA LYS A 17 -3.96 -7.56 -22.17
C LYS A 17 -5.39 -7.84 -21.68
N ALA A 18 -5.72 -7.45 -20.45
CA ALA A 18 -7.06 -7.64 -19.90
C ALA A 18 -8.12 -6.81 -20.65
N ALA A 19 -7.81 -5.56 -20.97
CA ALA A 19 -8.68 -4.66 -21.72
C ALA A 19 -8.98 -5.19 -23.12
N GLU A 20 -8.00 -5.82 -23.77
CA GLU A 20 -8.19 -6.47 -25.07
C GLU A 20 -9.12 -7.67 -24.98
N MET A 21 -8.90 -8.56 -24.01
CA MET A 21 -9.79 -9.71 -23.77
C MET A 21 -11.24 -9.30 -23.50
N MET A 22 -11.43 -8.17 -22.80
CA MET A 22 -12.75 -7.61 -22.49
C MET A 22 -13.35 -6.78 -23.63
N LYS A 23 -12.59 -6.52 -24.71
CA LYS A 23 -12.97 -5.58 -25.78
C LYS A 23 -13.40 -4.22 -25.23
N LEU A 24 -12.64 -3.71 -24.26
CA LEU A 24 -12.97 -2.47 -23.57
C LEU A 24 -12.93 -1.29 -24.55
N GLU A 25 -13.90 -0.38 -24.46
CA GLU A 25 -13.98 0.81 -25.30
C GLU A 25 -12.70 1.69 -25.20
N PRO A 26 -12.24 2.32 -26.30
CA PRO A 26 -11.00 3.09 -26.31
C PRO A 26 -10.94 4.19 -25.24
N ALA A 27 -12.06 4.86 -24.96
CA ALA A 27 -12.12 5.90 -23.93
C ALA A 27 -11.88 5.33 -22.52
N ALA A 28 -12.50 4.18 -22.20
CA ALA A 28 -12.31 3.52 -20.91
C ALA A 28 -10.87 2.98 -20.77
N ARG A 29 -10.27 2.48 -21.87
CA ARG A 29 -8.84 2.11 -21.89
C ARG A 29 -7.95 3.30 -21.55
N ALA A 30 -8.15 4.44 -22.20
CA ALA A 30 -7.35 5.64 -21.96
C ALA A 30 -7.44 6.12 -20.50
N ILE A 31 -8.64 6.13 -19.92
CA ILE A 31 -8.87 6.57 -18.54
C ILE A 31 -8.22 5.61 -17.52
N LEU A 32 -8.33 4.30 -17.75
CA LEU A 32 -7.88 3.29 -16.78
C LEU A 32 -6.39 2.94 -16.89
N ARG A 33 -5.72 3.38 -17.96
CA ARG A 33 -4.29 3.12 -18.20
C ARG A 33 -3.36 4.09 -17.44
N GLU A 34 -3.88 5.23 -16.99
CA GLU A 34 -3.13 6.26 -16.27
C GLU A 34 -3.83 6.63 -14.96
N PRO A 35 -3.09 7.03 -13.91
CA PRO A 35 -3.70 7.46 -12.68
C PRO A 35 -4.39 8.83 -12.82
N MET A 36 -5.56 8.99 -12.21
CA MET A 36 -6.29 10.25 -12.15
C MET A 36 -5.52 11.40 -11.50
N ARG A 37 -4.66 11.09 -10.52
CA ARG A 37 -3.88 12.10 -9.79
C ARG A 37 -2.54 11.55 -9.32
N VAL A 38 -1.51 12.38 -9.49
CA VAL A 38 -0.17 12.16 -8.94
C VAL A 38 0.21 13.38 -8.12
N LEU A 39 0.53 13.18 -6.86
CA LEU A 39 1.08 14.19 -5.97
C LEU A 39 2.52 13.83 -5.61
N GLU A 40 3.45 14.75 -5.86
CA GLU A 40 4.83 14.69 -5.40
C GLU A 40 5.06 15.83 -4.41
N VAL A 41 5.67 15.53 -3.26
CA VAL A 41 5.89 16.49 -2.17
C VAL A 41 7.30 16.41 -1.63
N LEU A 42 7.79 17.55 -1.11
CA LEU A 42 9.02 17.63 -0.34
C LEU A 42 8.69 17.75 1.15
N ILE A 43 9.45 17.02 1.97
CA ILE A 43 9.19 16.87 3.40
C ILE A 43 10.49 17.17 4.15
N PRO A 44 10.71 18.42 4.59
CA PRO A 44 11.86 18.77 5.40
C PRO A 44 11.72 18.18 6.81
N VAL A 45 12.74 17.48 7.27
CA VAL A 45 12.82 16.88 8.61
C VAL A 45 14.14 17.31 9.26
N ARG A 46 14.05 17.80 10.50
CA ARG A 46 15.23 18.02 11.34
C ARG A 46 15.68 16.68 11.91
N MET A 47 16.88 16.25 11.55
CA MET A 47 17.52 15.00 11.95
C MET A 47 18.09 15.11 13.38
N ASP A 48 18.44 13.98 13.98
CA ASP A 48 18.96 13.91 15.36
C ASP A 48 20.31 14.61 15.51
N ASP A 49 21.12 14.61 14.44
CA ASP A 49 22.40 15.34 14.38
C ASP A 49 22.23 16.87 14.23
N GLY A 50 20.99 17.36 14.21
CA GLY A 50 20.64 18.77 14.08
C GLY A 50 20.54 19.28 12.64
N THR A 51 20.95 18.49 11.65
CA THR A 51 20.83 18.83 10.22
C THR A 51 19.37 18.78 9.75
N VAL A 52 19.10 19.36 8.58
CA VAL A 52 17.79 19.23 7.91
C VAL A 52 17.96 18.41 6.65
N LYS A 53 17.22 17.30 6.57
CA LYS A 53 17.12 16.47 5.38
C LYS A 53 15.75 16.67 4.73
N VAL A 54 15.74 16.83 3.41
CA VAL A 54 14.50 16.97 2.64
C VAL A 54 14.19 15.64 1.96
N PHE A 55 13.10 15.02 2.35
CA PHE A 55 12.63 13.75 1.77
C PHE A 55 11.64 14.00 0.65
N LYS A 56 11.65 13.13 -0.37
CA LYS A 56 10.65 13.14 -1.45
C LYS A 56 9.57 12.11 -1.14
N GLY A 57 8.31 12.54 -1.17
CA GLY A 57 7.14 11.69 -0.98
C GLY A 57 6.19 11.74 -2.17
N PHE A 58 5.39 10.69 -2.32
CA PHE A 58 4.43 10.52 -3.40
C PHE A 58 3.08 10.06 -2.85
N ARG A 59 1.98 10.56 -3.43
CA ARG A 59 0.65 9.94 -3.32
C ARG A 59 0.00 9.89 -4.70
N VAL A 60 -0.23 8.68 -5.20
CA VAL A 60 -0.89 8.42 -6.49
C VAL A 60 -2.27 7.87 -6.22
N GLN A 61 -3.29 8.49 -6.81
CA GLN A 61 -4.67 8.06 -6.77
C GLN A 61 -5.05 7.66 -8.19
N HIS A 62 -5.21 6.34 -8.39
CA HIS A 62 -5.34 5.77 -9.71
C HIS A 62 -6.74 5.96 -10.27
N ASN A 63 -7.76 5.50 -9.54
CA ASN A 63 -9.15 5.60 -9.96
C ASN A 63 -10.07 5.57 -8.74
N ASP A 64 -11.08 6.42 -8.69
CA ASP A 64 -12.06 6.55 -7.59
C ASP A 64 -13.52 6.23 -8.00
N ALA A 65 -13.73 5.66 -9.19
CA ALA A 65 -15.07 5.46 -9.74
C ALA A 65 -15.97 4.54 -8.90
N ARG A 66 -15.39 3.65 -8.08
CA ARG A 66 -16.12 2.72 -7.19
C ARG A 66 -16.18 3.19 -5.73
N GLY A 67 -15.62 4.35 -5.41
CA GLY A 67 -15.53 4.89 -4.06
C GLY A 67 -14.15 5.46 -3.74
N PRO A 68 -13.91 5.87 -2.48
CA PRO A 68 -12.65 6.47 -2.05
C PRO A 68 -11.44 5.63 -2.45
N THR A 69 -10.31 6.25 -2.77
CA THR A 69 -9.14 5.46 -3.12
C THR A 69 -8.51 4.80 -1.90
N LYS A 70 -7.98 3.59 -2.07
CA LYS A 70 -7.37 2.83 -0.97
C LYS A 70 -5.98 2.35 -1.35
N GLY A 71 -5.02 2.51 -0.43
CA GLY A 71 -3.79 1.73 -0.47
C GLY A 71 -2.62 2.27 0.34
N GLY A 72 -1.63 1.41 0.53
CA GLY A 72 -0.57 1.58 1.52
C GLY A 72 0.44 2.70 1.23
N ILE A 73 1.27 3.01 2.22
CA ILE A 73 2.41 3.92 2.15
C ILE A 73 3.68 3.11 2.40
N ARG A 74 4.61 3.14 1.45
CA ARG A 74 5.90 2.45 1.54
C ARG A 74 7.02 3.42 1.89
N PHE A 75 7.87 3.04 2.84
CA PHE A 75 9.11 3.75 3.11
C PHE A 75 10.26 2.89 2.59
N HIS A 76 10.95 3.33 1.54
CA HIS A 76 12.02 2.53 0.95
C HIS A 76 13.04 3.38 0.17
N PRO A 77 14.36 3.09 0.24
CA PRO A 77 15.36 3.92 -0.43
C PRO A 77 15.28 3.83 -1.97
N ALA A 78 14.81 2.70 -2.49
CA ALA A 78 14.60 2.48 -3.93
C ALA A 78 13.15 2.80 -4.39
N GLU A 79 12.39 3.56 -3.60
CA GLU A 79 11.04 3.96 -4.03
C GLU A 79 11.10 4.93 -5.22
N THR A 80 10.22 4.74 -6.20
CA THR A 80 10.13 5.60 -7.39
C THR A 80 8.68 5.94 -7.70
N LEU A 81 8.45 7.05 -8.42
CA LEU A 81 7.09 7.42 -8.84
C LEU A 81 6.43 6.29 -9.65
N ASP A 82 7.15 5.66 -10.57
CA ASP A 82 6.61 4.57 -11.40
C ASP A 82 6.24 3.33 -10.56
N THR A 83 7.03 3.00 -9.53
CA THR A 83 6.68 1.94 -8.58
C THR A 83 5.37 2.27 -7.87
N VAL A 84 5.19 3.51 -7.40
CA VAL A 84 3.97 3.95 -6.71
C VAL A 84 2.77 3.96 -7.68
N LYS A 85 2.95 4.39 -8.94
CA LYS A 85 1.90 4.32 -9.97
C LYS A 85 1.43 2.89 -10.25
N ALA A 86 2.38 1.97 -10.45
CA ALA A 86 2.08 0.55 -10.69
C ALA A 86 1.27 -0.05 -9.53
N LEU A 87 1.72 0.20 -8.30
CA LEU A 87 1.06 -0.29 -7.09
C LEU A 87 -0.33 0.34 -6.89
N ALA A 88 -0.55 1.61 -7.26
CA ALA A 88 -1.85 2.26 -7.20
C ALA A 88 -2.85 1.65 -8.22
N MET A 89 -2.37 1.35 -9.43
CA MET A 89 -3.14 0.63 -10.45
C MET A 89 -3.56 -0.75 -9.95
N TRP A 90 -2.62 -1.56 -9.44
CA TRP A 90 -2.95 -2.88 -8.87
C TRP A 90 -3.89 -2.80 -7.66
N MET A 91 -3.87 -1.71 -6.87
CA MET A 91 -4.86 -1.51 -5.81
C MET A 91 -6.29 -1.34 -6.35
N THR A 92 -6.46 -0.71 -7.52
CA THR A 92 -7.77 -0.58 -8.19
C THR A 92 -8.31 -1.95 -8.54
N TRP A 93 -7.48 -2.79 -9.17
CA TRP A 93 -7.88 -4.14 -9.56
C TRP A 93 -8.15 -5.03 -8.36
N LYS A 94 -7.26 -5.00 -7.36
CA LYS A 94 -7.42 -5.81 -6.16
C LYS A 94 -8.75 -5.53 -5.45
N THR A 95 -9.09 -4.25 -5.25
CA THR A 95 -10.34 -3.87 -4.58
C THR A 95 -11.57 -4.20 -5.41
N ALA A 96 -11.49 -4.09 -6.73
CA ALA A 96 -12.53 -4.54 -7.65
C ALA A 96 -12.76 -6.05 -7.62
N ILE A 97 -11.69 -6.86 -7.66
CA ILE A 97 -11.76 -8.33 -7.66
C ILE A 97 -12.46 -8.87 -6.41
N VAL A 98 -12.20 -8.28 -5.25
CA VAL A 98 -12.87 -8.68 -3.98
C VAL A 98 -14.14 -7.87 -3.69
N ASN A 99 -14.68 -7.18 -4.69
CA ASN A 99 -15.91 -6.41 -4.64
C ASN A 99 -16.03 -5.40 -3.48
N LEU A 100 -14.93 -4.72 -3.13
CA LEU A 100 -14.95 -3.64 -2.13
C LEU A 100 -15.32 -2.31 -2.78
N PRO A 101 -16.06 -1.41 -2.12
CA PRO A 101 -16.44 -0.09 -2.66
C PRO A 101 -15.29 0.92 -2.54
N TYR A 102 -14.14 0.56 -3.11
CA TYR A 102 -12.93 1.37 -3.11
C TYR A 102 -12.33 1.47 -4.51
N GLY A 103 -11.70 2.61 -4.74
CA GLY A 103 -10.72 2.81 -5.78
C GLY A 103 -9.31 2.37 -5.37
N GLY A 104 -8.32 2.64 -6.24
CA GLY A 104 -6.92 2.33 -5.97
C GLY A 104 -6.06 3.56 -5.72
N ALA A 105 -5.22 3.52 -4.70
CA ALA A 105 -4.16 4.50 -4.47
C ALA A 105 -2.91 3.85 -3.90
N LYS A 106 -1.80 4.57 -3.95
CA LYS A 106 -0.57 4.20 -3.25
C LYS A 106 0.22 5.44 -2.89
N GLY A 107 0.94 5.38 -1.77
CA GLY A 107 1.94 6.38 -1.44
C GLY A 107 3.30 5.76 -1.19
N GLY A 108 4.32 6.61 -1.20
CA GLY A 108 5.68 6.19 -0.91
C GLY A 108 6.55 7.37 -0.48
N ILE A 109 7.59 7.11 0.29
CA ILE A 109 8.64 8.08 0.63
C ILE A 109 9.99 7.45 0.35
N ILE A 110 10.86 8.20 -0.34
CA ILE A 110 12.24 7.81 -0.60
C ILE A 110 13.05 8.02 0.69
N CYS A 111 13.12 7.01 1.53
CA CYS A 111 13.89 7.02 2.78
C CYS A 111 14.36 5.61 3.15
N ASN A 112 15.39 5.50 4.00
CA ASN A 112 15.80 4.23 4.60
C ASN A 112 15.44 4.23 6.09
N PRO A 113 14.30 3.63 6.50
CA PRO A 113 13.89 3.61 7.90
C PRO A 113 14.87 2.90 8.84
N LYS A 114 15.75 2.05 8.32
CA LYS A 114 16.74 1.32 9.12
C LYS A 114 17.89 2.21 9.63
N GLU A 115 18.05 3.39 9.04
CA GLU A 115 19.08 4.38 9.39
C GLU A 115 18.48 5.58 10.13
N MET A 116 17.20 5.51 10.52
CA MET A 116 16.47 6.60 11.14
C MET A 116 16.06 6.24 12.56
N SER A 117 16.11 7.20 13.46
CA SER A 117 15.57 7.03 14.80
C SER A 117 14.04 7.05 14.80
N GLU A 118 13.44 6.61 15.90
CA GLU A 118 11.98 6.66 16.07
C GLU A 118 11.44 8.09 15.96
N ARG A 119 12.14 9.07 16.54
CA ARG A 119 11.78 10.49 16.47
C ARG A 119 11.80 11.01 15.04
N GLU A 120 12.82 10.63 14.27
CA GLU A 120 12.94 11.03 12.87
C GLU A 120 11.84 10.40 12.00
N LEU A 121 11.50 9.14 12.26
CA LEU A 121 10.39 8.44 11.59
C LEU A 121 9.05 9.07 11.92
N GLU A 122 8.81 9.45 13.17
CA GLU A 122 7.62 10.19 13.57
C GLU A 122 7.56 11.55 12.86
N ALA A 123 8.65 12.33 12.91
CA ALA A 123 8.71 13.64 12.27
C ALA A 123 8.46 13.56 10.77
N LEU A 124 9.03 12.56 10.09
CA LEU A 124 8.80 12.28 8.67
C LEU A 124 7.34 11.91 8.40
N SER A 125 6.76 11.01 9.21
CA SER A 125 5.38 10.53 9.06
C SER A 125 4.37 11.67 9.21
N ARG A 126 4.57 12.54 10.21
CA ARG A 126 3.75 13.73 10.43
C ARG A 126 3.95 14.76 9.30
N GLY A 127 5.20 14.98 8.88
CA GLY A 127 5.52 15.86 7.76
C GLY A 127 4.84 15.44 6.46
N TYR A 128 4.82 14.14 6.17
CA TYR A 128 4.12 13.58 5.02
C TYR A 128 2.61 13.87 5.07
N ILE A 129 1.96 13.65 6.22
CA ILE A 129 0.54 13.95 6.38
C ILE A 129 0.22 15.44 6.21
N ARG A 130 1.05 16.34 6.76
CA ARG A 130 0.89 17.78 6.52
C ARG A 130 0.96 18.13 5.03
N ALA A 131 1.84 17.47 4.28
CA ALA A 131 2.02 17.73 2.86
C ALA A 131 0.86 17.21 2.00
N ILE A 132 0.26 16.06 2.35
CA ILE A 132 -0.80 15.44 1.53
C ILE A 132 -2.22 15.60 2.09
N GLY A 133 -2.37 16.16 3.30
CA GLY A 133 -3.60 16.11 4.10
C GLY A 133 -4.86 16.61 3.38
N ARG A 134 -4.73 17.59 2.47
CA ARG A 134 -5.85 18.12 1.67
C ARG A 134 -6.44 17.12 0.67
N PHE A 135 -5.65 16.12 0.30
CA PHE A 135 -5.97 15.12 -0.73
C PHE A 135 -6.38 13.76 -0.16
N ILE A 136 -6.33 13.59 1.17
CA ILE A 136 -6.74 12.38 1.87
C ILE A 136 -7.89 12.66 2.83
N GLY A 137 -8.57 11.59 3.24
CA GLY A 137 -9.68 11.67 4.17
C GLY A 137 -10.52 10.40 4.15
N PRO A 138 -11.35 10.16 5.19
CA PRO A 138 -12.18 8.96 5.29
C PRO A 138 -13.08 8.70 4.08
N GLU A 139 -13.49 9.76 3.38
CA GLU A 139 -14.37 9.70 2.20
C GLU A 139 -13.66 10.06 0.88
N LYS A 140 -12.33 10.19 0.90
CA LYS A 140 -11.55 10.62 -0.27
C LYS A 140 -10.49 9.60 -0.65
N ASP A 141 -9.55 9.38 0.27
CA ASP A 141 -8.41 8.50 0.07
C ASP A 141 -7.89 8.06 1.44
N ILE A 142 -7.82 6.74 1.65
CA ILE A 142 -7.53 6.13 2.93
C ILE A 142 -6.22 5.34 2.85
N PRO A 143 -5.10 5.84 3.41
CA PRO A 143 -3.84 5.11 3.40
C PRO A 143 -3.83 3.84 4.28
N ALA A 144 -2.74 3.08 4.24
CA ALA A 144 -2.51 1.88 5.06
C ALA A 144 -1.00 1.59 5.19
N PRO A 145 -0.59 0.56 5.97
CA PRO A 145 0.78 0.08 5.96
C PRO A 145 1.18 -0.55 4.61
N ASP A 146 2.48 -0.51 4.33
CA ASP A 146 3.20 -1.28 3.31
C ASP A 146 4.63 -1.55 3.82
N VAL A 147 5.59 -1.80 2.92
CA VAL A 147 6.99 -2.07 3.29
C VAL A 147 7.56 -0.96 4.18
N TYR A 148 8.10 -1.39 5.33
CA TYR A 148 8.68 -0.56 6.39
C TYR A 148 7.76 0.51 6.99
N THR A 149 6.44 0.35 6.86
CA THR A 149 5.47 1.05 7.69
C THR A 149 4.63 0.05 8.47
N ASN A 150 4.13 0.45 9.64
CA ASN A 150 3.54 -0.44 10.63
C ASN A 150 2.42 0.28 11.41
N PRO A 151 1.74 -0.37 12.37
CA PRO A 151 0.71 0.29 13.16
C PRO A 151 1.14 1.58 13.86
N GLN A 152 2.38 1.64 14.37
CA GLN A 152 2.90 2.85 15.01
C GLN A 152 2.95 4.04 14.03
N ILE A 153 3.46 3.82 12.82
CA ILE A 153 3.47 4.83 11.74
C ILE A 153 2.05 5.28 11.42
N MET A 154 1.09 4.34 11.34
CA MET A 154 -0.31 4.69 11.09
C MET A 154 -0.93 5.51 12.22
N ALA A 155 -0.55 5.26 13.47
CA ALA A 155 -1.01 6.03 14.62
C ALA A 155 -0.52 7.48 14.57
N TRP A 156 0.78 7.71 14.32
CA TRP A 156 1.33 9.06 14.15
C TRP A 156 0.69 9.82 12.99
N MET A 157 0.46 9.14 11.87
CA MET A 157 -0.18 9.74 10.70
C MET A 157 -1.66 10.10 10.96
N MET A 158 -2.39 9.23 11.66
CA MET A 158 -3.79 9.46 12.04
C MET A 158 -3.91 10.63 13.02
N ASP A 159 -3.03 10.69 14.02
CA ASP A 159 -2.98 11.76 15.01
C ASP A 159 -2.69 13.11 14.35
N GLU A 160 -1.67 13.18 13.48
CA GLU A 160 -1.36 14.41 12.75
C GLU A 160 -2.53 14.86 11.86
N TYR A 161 -3.19 13.93 11.17
CA TYR A 161 -4.35 14.28 10.35
C TYR A 161 -5.51 14.80 11.20
N SER A 162 -5.79 14.16 12.34
CA SER A 162 -6.83 14.59 13.28
C SER A 162 -6.58 16.01 13.79
N LYS A 163 -5.32 16.34 14.08
CA LYS A 163 -4.91 17.71 14.43
C LYS A 163 -5.17 18.71 13.30
N LEU A 164 -4.89 18.33 12.05
CA LEU A 164 -5.12 19.21 10.89
C LEU A 164 -6.60 19.51 10.63
N VAL A 165 -7.49 18.54 10.88
CA VAL A 165 -8.93 18.70 10.65
C VAL A 165 -9.72 19.15 11.88
N GLY A 166 -9.08 19.16 13.06
CA GLY A 166 -9.68 19.68 14.30
C GLY A 166 -10.62 18.70 15.02
N TYR A 167 -10.62 17.41 14.63
CA TYR A 167 -11.39 16.35 15.28
C TYR A 167 -10.73 14.99 15.08
N ASN A 168 -11.12 14.00 15.90
CA ASN A 168 -10.59 12.63 15.81
C ASN A 168 -11.08 11.93 14.54
N ALA A 169 -10.23 11.86 13.53
CA ALA A 169 -10.56 11.31 12.22
C ALA A 169 -10.02 9.89 12.05
N PHE A 170 -10.42 8.96 12.92
CA PHE A 170 -9.90 7.58 12.93
C PHE A 170 -10.07 6.82 11.61
N GLY A 171 -11.05 7.19 10.79
CA GLY A 171 -11.31 6.60 9.47
C GLY A 171 -10.30 6.96 8.38
N VAL A 172 -9.40 7.94 8.62
CA VAL A 172 -8.49 8.43 7.58
C VAL A 172 -7.45 7.40 7.15
N ILE A 173 -7.08 6.46 8.03
CA ILE A 173 -6.03 5.47 7.77
C ILE A 173 -6.36 4.12 8.41
N THR A 174 -6.04 3.03 7.73
CA THR A 174 -6.24 1.66 8.26
C THR A 174 -4.92 1.05 8.72
N GLY A 175 -4.97 -0.10 9.39
CA GLY A 175 -3.77 -0.75 9.93
C GLY A 175 -3.22 -0.11 11.21
N LYS A 176 -4.07 0.62 11.94
CA LYS A 176 -3.77 1.24 13.22
C LYS A 176 -3.69 0.19 14.36
N PRO A 177 -3.08 0.52 15.51
CA PRO A 177 -3.20 -0.26 16.75
C PRO A 177 -4.66 -0.41 17.19
N ILE A 178 -4.96 -1.46 17.96
CA ILE A 178 -6.33 -1.78 18.39
C ILE A 178 -6.91 -0.65 19.25
N GLU A 179 -6.07 -0.09 20.11
CA GLU A 179 -6.36 0.97 21.07
C GLU A 179 -6.90 2.25 20.43
N VAL A 180 -6.62 2.47 19.14
CA VAL A 180 -7.03 3.65 18.37
C VAL A 180 -7.88 3.28 17.15
N GLY A 181 -8.68 2.22 17.26
CA GLY A 181 -9.63 1.80 16.22
C GLY A 181 -9.02 0.94 15.11
N GLY A 182 -8.01 0.14 15.47
CA GLY A 182 -7.51 -0.96 14.65
C GLY A 182 -8.48 -2.14 14.62
N SER A 183 -8.38 -2.97 13.59
CA SER A 183 -9.19 -4.19 13.48
C SER A 183 -8.39 -5.41 13.95
N LEU A 184 -9.02 -6.26 14.77
CA LEU A 184 -8.52 -7.61 15.01
C LEU A 184 -8.41 -8.38 13.67
N GLY A 185 -7.45 -9.30 13.58
CA GLY A 185 -7.14 -10.04 12.35
C GLY A 185 -6.45 -9.23 11.26
N ARG A 186 -6.22 -7.92 11.43
CA ARG A 186 -5.50 -7.12 10.42
C ARG A 186 -4.04 -7.54 10.25
N ILE A 187 -3.40 -7.99 11.31
CA ILE A 187 -1.94 -8.20 11.33
C ILE A 187 -1.52 -9.32 10.35
N ASP A 188 -2.31 -10.37 10.22
CA ASP A 188 -2.04 -11.55 9.39
C ASP A 188 -2.97 -11.66 8.17
N ALA A 189 -3.96 -10.76 8.02
CA ALA A 189 -4.96 -10.76 6.95
C ALA A 189 -4.40 -11.04 5.54
N THR A 190 -3.27 -10.41 5.18
CA THR A 190 -2.65 -10.58 3.86
C THR A 190 -2.21 -12.04 3.64
N SER A 191 -1.49 -12.61 4.60
CA SER A 191 -0.99 -13.98 4.50
C SER A 191 -2.11 -15.00 4.62
N ARG A 192 -3.07 -14.76 5.51
CA ARG A 192 -4.27 -15.58 5.68
C ARG A 192 -5.09 -15.66 4.41
N GLY A 193 -5.34 -14.52 3.75
CA GLY A 193 -5.99 -14.51 2.44
C GLY A 193 -5.20 -15.30 1.39
N GLY A 194 -3.86 -15.20 1.40
CA GLY A 194 -2.99 -16.01 0.54
C GLY A 194 -3.15 -17.51 0.78
N MET A 195 -3.24 -17.94 2.05
CA MET A 195 -3.46 -19.36 2.40
C MET A 195 -4.82 -19.88 1.92
N TYR A 196 -5.88 -19.08 2.03
CA TYR A 196 -7.20 -19.47 1.51
C TYR A 196 -7.21 -19.64 -0.01
N VAL A 197 -6.50 -18.76 -0.73
CA VAL A 197 -6.35 -18.91 -2.19
C VAL A 197 -5.52 -20.16 -2.51
N LEU A 198 -4.44 -20.41 -1.78
CA LEU A 198 -3.61 -21.59 -1.97
C LEU A 198 -4.39 -22.89 -1.73
N GLU A 199 -5.17 -22.96 -0.66
CA GLU A 199 -6.05 -24.09 -0.34
C GLU A 199 -7.05 -24.36 -1.47
N ALA A 200 -7.73 -23.32 -1.97
CA ALA A 200 -8.69 -23.45 -3.06
C ALA A 200 -8.02 -23.93 -4.37
N VAL A 201 -6.82 -23.45 -4.68
CA VAL A 201 -6.05 -23.88 -5.86
C VAL A 201 -5.55 -25.31 -5.69
N ALA A 202 -5.03 -25.67 -4.53
CA ALA A 202 -4.54 -27.02 -4.24
C ALA A 202 -5.67 -28.06 -4.37
N ALA A 203 -6.84 -27.77 -3.82
CA ALA A 203 -8.03 -28.61 -3.98
C ALA A 203 -8.40 -28.82 -5.46
N LYS A 204 -8.35 -27.75 -6.27
CA LYS A 204 -8.62 -27.81 -7.71
C LYS A 204 -7.58 -28.62 -8.49
N LEU A 205 -6.32 -28.61 -8.04
CA LEU A 205 -5.21 -29.32 -8.68
C LEU A 205 -4.97 -30.73 -8.10
N GLY A 206 -5.71 -31.14 -7.08
CA GLY A 206 -5.51 -32.43 -6.40
C GLY A 206 -4.21 -32.50 -5.58
N ILE A 207 -3.70 -31.36 -5.10
CA ILE A 207 -2.48 -31.28 -4.29
C ILE A 207 -2.85 -31.38 -2.80
N ASP A 208 -2.24 -32.35 -2.10
CA ASP A 208 -2.37 -32.49 -0.64
C ASP A 208 -1.38 -31.57 0.08
N LEU A 209 -1.87 -30.46 0.61
CA LEU A 209 -1.05 -29.46 1.29
C LEU A 209 -0.39 -29.99 2.57
N SER A 210 -0.99 -30.98 3.25
CA SER A 210 -0.44 -31.56 4.49
C SER A 210 0.85 -32.36 4.27
N LYS A 211 1.12 -32.74 3.02
CA LYS A 211 2.33 -33.46 2.59
C LYS A 211 3.26 -32.59 1.74
N SER A 212 2.89 -31.34 1.51
CA SER A 212 3.62 -30.43 0.63
C SER A 212 4.74 -29.71 1.37
N THR A 213 5.79 -29.33 0.64
CA THR A 213 6.83 -28.42 1.13
C THR A 213 6.58 -27.01 0.62
N PHE A 214 6.89 -26.01 1.45
CA PHE A 214 6.61 -24.61 1.15
C PHE A 214 7.92 -23.83 1.05
N ALA A 215 8.09 -23.06 -0.02
CA ALA A 215 9.19 -22.11 -0.18
C ALA A 215 8.64 -20.67 -0.07
N ILE A 216 9.19 -19.88 0.85
CA ILE A 216 8.72 -18.51 1.12
C ILE A 216 9.87 -17.54 0.92
N GLN A 217 9.69 -16.58 0.01
CA GLN A 217 10.67 -15.52 -0.24
C GLN A 217 10.31 -14.25 0.55
N GLY A 218 11.26 -13.80 1.37
CA GLY A 218 11.10 -12.64 2.24
C GLY A 218 10.45 -12.98 3.58
N TYR A 219 10.91 -12.34 4.66
CA TYR A 219 10.48 -12.64 6.03
C TYR A 219 10.01 -11.39 6.80
N GLY A 220 9.34 -10.48 6.08
CA GLY A 220 8.56 -9.39 6.69
C GLY A 220 7.20 -9.87 7.19
N ASN A 221 6.27 -8.95 7.46
CA ASN A 221 4.92 -9.28 7.95
C ASN A 221 4.24 -10.39 7.11
N ALA A 222 4.19 -10.24 5.78
CA ALA A 222 3.56 -11.23 4.92
C ALA A 222 4.26 -12.62 4.96
N GLY A 223 5.59 -12.64 4.87
CA GLY A 223 6.37 -13.88 4.84
C GLY A 223 6.35 -14.64 6.17
N TYR A 224 6.51 -13.92 7.29
CA TYR A 224 6.42 -14.48 8.64
C TYR A 224 5.06 -15.16 8.87
N TYR A 225 3.96 -14.45 8.61
CA TYR A 225 2.63 -15.03 8.79
C TYR A 225 2.31 -16.10 7.75
N ALA A 226 2.88 -16.04 6.55
CA ALA A 226 2.73 -17.13 5.59
C ALA A 226 3.39 -18.42 6.11
N ALA A 227 4.62 -18.33 6.62
CA ALA A 227 5.33 -19.49 7.17
C ALA A 227 4.61 -20.08 8.39
N LYS A 228 4.15 -19.20 9.28
CA LYS A 228 3.39 -19.58 10.48
C LYS A 228 2.07 -20.26 10.11
N LEU A 229 1.26 -19.63 9.25
CA LEU A 229 -0.05 -20.15 8.87
C LEU A 229 0.04 -21.44 8.04
N ALA A 230 1.06 -21.58 7.19
CA ALA A 230 1.27 -22.82 6.45
C ALA A 230 1.41 -24.03 7.39
N LYS A 231 2.11 -23.87 8.52
CA LYS A 231 2.27 -24.92 9.55
C LYS A 231 1.02 -25.12 10.42
N GLU A 232 0.23 -24.07 10.63
CA GLU A 232 -0.97 -24.12 11.48
C GLU A 232 -2.19 -24.67 10.75
N LEU A 233 -2.28 -24.46 9.43
CA LEU A 233 -3.46 -24.80 8.63
C LEU A 233 -3.32 -26.12 7.86
N PHE A 234 -2.09 -26.54 7.53
CA PHE A 234 -1.81 -27.71 6.68
C PHE A 234 -0.76 -28.62 7.34
#